data_AF-A0A2N1UQD4-F1
#
_entry.id   AF-A0A2N1UQD4-F1
#
_cell.length_a   1.000
_cell.length_b   1.000
_cell.length_c   1.000
_cell.angle_alpha   90.00
_cell.angle_beta   90.00
_cell.angle_gamma   90.00
#
_symmetry.space_group_name_H-M   'P 1'
#
loop_
_entity.id
_entity.type
_entity.pdbx_description
1 polymer ?
#
loop_
_entity_poly.entity_id
_entity_poly.type
_entity_poly.pdbx_seq_one_letter_code
_entity_poly.pdbx_strand_id
1 'polypeptide(L)'
;MAVNVQMLVTDQLDLGQIRAAIRNRVKLRLVYSDQAGEASERIIWPIGVVYFEAVRLVVGWCELRQDFRHFRTDRIQQVTFLSEVYAAQTCDLLRAWREAEARKNACQVIRSVALEQEVLL
;
A
#
# COMPACT_ATOMS: atom_id res chain seq x y z
N MET A 1 0.52 -3.54 28.28
CA MET A 1 0.05 -3.71 26.90
C MET A 1 1.21 -3.35 25.99
N ALA A 2 1.97 -4.35 25.53
CA ALA A 2 3.10 -4.10 24.64
C ALA A 2 2.56 -3.97 23.21
N VAL A 3 2.59 -2.75 22.66
CA VAL A 3 2.36 -2.53 21.24
C VAL A 3 3.65 -2.96 20.54
N ASN A 4 3.62 -4.08 19.81
CA ASN A 4 4.75 -4.55 19.02
C ASN A 4 4.96 -3.62 17.83
N VAL A 5 5.86 -2.65 17.99
CA VAL A 5 6.32 -1.77 16.90
C VAL A 5 7.42 -2.50 16.15
N GLN A 6 7.06 -3.21 15.08
CA GLN A 6 8.02 -3.83 14.17
C GLN A 6 8.50 -2.79 13.16
N MET A 7 9.72 -2.30 13.39
CA MET A 7 10.49 -1.45 12.49
C MET A 7 11.33 -2.35 11.59
N LEU A 8 11.10 -2.33 10.28
CA LEU A 8 11.92 -3.06 9.31
C LEU A 8 12.70 -2.06 8.45
N VAL A 9 14.03 -2.20 8.47
CA VAL A 9 14.97 -1.43 7.64
C VAL A 9 15.12 -2.14 6.29
N THR A 10 15.16 -1.35 5.21
CA THR A 10 14.95 -1.75 3.81
C THR A 10 16.01 -2.71 3.24
N ASP A 11 15.60 -3.97 3.08
CA ASP A 11 15.94 -4.84 1.93
C ASP A 11 14.89 -5.98 1.78
N GLN A 12 14.13 -6.27 2.85
CA GLN A 12 13.07 -7.27 2.85
C GLN A 12 11.81 -6.73 3.55
N LEU A 13 11.07 -5.84 2.88
CA LEU A 13 9.69 -5.58 3.31
C LEU A 13 8.93 -6.90 3.23
N ASP A 14 8.59 -7.48 4.39
CA ASP A 14 7.84 -8.72 4.46
C ASP A 14 6.42 -8.50 3.94
N LEU A 15 6.21 -8.90 2.68
CA LEU A 15 4.90 -8.79 2.03
C LEU A 15 3.85 -9.67 2.73
N GLY A 16 4.26 -10.70 3.48
CA GLY A 16 3.38 -11.47 4.35
C GLY A 16 2.77 -10.60 5.44
N GLN A 17 3.57 -9.73 6.06
CA GLN A 17 3.08 -8.76 7.05
C GLN A 17 2.17 -7.70 6.42
N ILE A 18 2.48 -7.22 5.22
CA ILE A 18 1.59 -6.28 4.50
C ILE A 18 0.25 -6.94 4.18
N ARG A 19 0.25 -8.18 3.68
CA ARG A 19 -0.99 -8.94 3.46
C ARG A 19 -1.78 -9.16 4.75
N ALA A 20 -1.10 -9.45 5.86
CA ALA A 20 -1.74 -9.53 7.16
C ALA A 20 -2.37 -8.19 7.58
N ALA A 21 -1.70 -7.07 7.34
CA ALA A 21 -2.24 -5.74 7.61
C ALA A 21 -3.48 -5.44 6.77
N ILE A 22 -3.50 -5.83 5.48
CA ILE A 22 -4.68 -5.69 4.60
C ILE A 22 -5.86 -6.51 5.16
N ARG A 23 -5.64 -7.79 5.50
CA ARG A 23 -6.68 -8.65 6.09
C ARG A 23 -7.24 -8.11 7.40
N ASN A 24 -6.35 -7.59 8.25
CA ASN A 24 -6.71 -7.06 9.57
C ASN A 24 -7.15 -5.59 9.53
N ARG A 25 -7.19 -4.97 8.34
CA ARG A 25 -7.49 -3.55 8.11
C ARG A 25 -6.65 -2.60 8.95
N VAL A 26 -5.38 -2.95 9.15
CA VAL A 26 -4.41 -2.17 9.92
C VAL A 26 -3.79 -1.09 9.04
N LYS A 27 -3.71 0.14 9.56
CA LYS A 27 -3.03 1.24 8.89
C LYS A 27 -1.51 1.07 8.91
N LEU A 28 -0.84 1.61 7.90
CA LEU A 28 0.62 1.63 7.83
C LEU A 28 1.12 3.08 7.85
N ARG A 29 2.15 3.35 8.65
CA ARG A 29 2.97 4.57 8.51
C ARG A 29 4.21 4.21 7.71
N LEU A 30 4.44 4.92 6.62
CA LEU A 30 5.58 4.76 5.73
C LEU A 30 6.49 5.99 5.81
N VAL A 31 7.79 5.77 5.92
CA VAL A 31 8.80 6.76 5.52
C VAL A 31 9.12 6.45 4.06
N TYR A 32 8.69 7.32 3.15
CA TYR A 32 8.71 7.09 1.72
C TYR A 32 9.53 8.15 1.00
N SER A 33 10.51 7.72 0.22
CA SER A 33 11.24 8.58 -0.72
C SER A 33 10.44 8.78 -1.98
N ASP A 34 10.18 10.04 -2.32
CA ASP A 34 9.58 10.37 -3.60
C ASP A 34 10.60 10.27 -4.76
N GLN A 35 10.22 10.77 -5.94
CA GLN A 35 11.09 10.73 -7.11
C GLN A 35 12.27 11.70 -7.04
N ALA A 36 12.17 12.77 -6.24
CA ALA A 36 13.26 13.70 -5.97
C ALA A 36 14.22 13.16 -4.88
N GLY A 37 13.86 12.04 -4.25
CA GLY A 37 14.62 11.43 -3.16
C GLY A 37 14.25 11.99 -1.79
N GLU A 38 13.31 12.94 -1.72
CA GLU A 38 12.88 13.53 -0.46
C GLU A 38 12.04 12.54 0.34
N ALA A 39 12.49 12.27 1.57
CA ALA A 39 11.78 11.39 2.49
C ALA A 39 10.56 12.11 3.05
N SER A 40 9.44 11.40 3.10
CA SER A 40 8.19 11.94 3.60
C SER A 40 7.39 10.88 4.33
N GLU A 41 6.72 11.27 5.41
CA GLU A 41 5.84 10.37 6.14
C GLU A 41 4.46 10.30 5.49
N ARG A 42 3.92 9.07 5.41
CA ARG A 42 2.61 8.80 4.84
C ARG A 42 1.88 7.77 5.69
N ILE A 43 0.66 8.10 6.14
CA ILE A 43 -0.26 7.10 6.68
C ILE A 43 -1.13 6.61 5.53
N ILE A 44 -1.16 5.30 5.35
CA ILE A 44 -1.91 4.64 4.28
C ILE A 44 -2.82 3.55 4.81
N TRP A 45 -3.93 3.33 4.12
CA TRP A 45 -4.79 2.16 4.32
C TRP A 45 -4.45 1.18 3.20
N PRO A 46 -3.65 0.13 3.46
CA PRO A 46 -3.23 -0.79 2.43
C PRO A 46 -4.44 -1.63 1.96
N ILE A 47 -4.58 -1.79 0.64
CA ILE A 47 -5.71 -2.53 0.04
C ILE A 47 -5.26 -3.65 -0.89
N GLY A 48 -3.99 -3.65 -1.30
CA GLY A 48 -3.44 -4.66 -2.17
C GLY A 48 -1.94 -4.54 -2.33
N VAL A 49 -1.32 -5.63 -2.75
CA VAL A 49 0.05 -5.68 -3.24
C VAL A 49 0.00 -6.08 -4.70
N VAL A 50 0.80 -5.41 -5.54
CA VAL A 50 0.90 -5.69 -6.98
C VAL A 50 2.34 -6.03 -7.30
N TYR A 51 2.55 -7.09 -8.06
CA TYR A 51 3.84 -7.49 -8.58
C TYR A 51 3.95 -7.08 -10.04
N PHE A 52 5.00 -6.36 -10.40
CA PHE A 52 5.26 -5.95 -11.77
C PHE A 52 6.74 -6.13 -12.12
N GLU A 53 7.04 -7.11 -12.98
CA GLU A 53 8.41 -7.47 -13.38
C GLU A 53 9.39 -7.51 -12.19
N ALA A 54 10.20 -6.46 -12.02
CA ALA A 54 11.21 -6.31 -10.97
C ALA A 54 10.78 -5.44 -9.78
N VAL A 55 9.55 -4.90 -9.78
CA VAL A 55 9.06 -3.94 -8.79
C VAL A 55 7.81 -4.48 -8.08
N ARG A 56 7.77 -4.31 -6.76
CA ARG A 56 6.58 -4.60 -5.95
C ARG A 56 5.97 -3.28 -5.52
N LEU A 57 4.65 -3.20 -5.59
CA LEU A 57 3.88 -2.02 -5.22
C LEU A 57 2.91 -2.36 -4.09
N VAL A 58 2.78 -1.46 -3.12
CA VAL A 58 1.65 -1.45 -2.18
C VAL A 58 0.65 -0.41 -2.68
N VAL A 59 -0.59 -0.83 -2.87
CA VAL A 59 -1.70 0.06 -3.19
C VAL A 59 -2.41 0.44 -1.90
N GLY A 60 -2.70 1.72 -1.71
CA GLY A 60 -3.44 2.17 -0.54
C GLY A 60 -4.07 3.54 -0.69
N TRP A 61 -5.06 3.79 0.15
CA TRP A 61 -5.59 5.14 0.36
C TRP A 61 -4.61 5.94 1.20
N CYS A 62 -4.14 7.08 0.70
CA CYS A 62 -3.23 7.95 1.43
C CYS A 62 -4.00 9.05 2.17
N GLU A 63 -3.91 9.10 3.50
CA GLU A 63 -4.64 10.09 4.30
C GLU A 63 -4.22 11.53 3.97
N LEU A 64 -2.93 11.77 3.72
CA LEU A 64 -2.41 13.10 3.41
C LEU A 64 -2.94 13.65 2.08
N ARG A 65 -3.08 12.78 1.07
CA ARG A 65 -3.51 13.18 -0.28
C ARG A 65 -4.99 12.94 -0.53
N GLN A 66 -5.66 12.24 0.38
CA GLN A 66 -7.06 11.82 0.27
C GLN A 66 -7.36 11.19 -1.10
N ASP A 67 -6.47 10.29 -1.52
CA ASP A 67 -6.54 9.63 -2.82
C ASP A 67 -5.78 8.30 -2.78
N PHE A 68 -6.11 7.42 -3.73
CA PHE A 68 -5.38 6.18 -3.94
C PHE A 68 -4.02 6.44 -4.58
N ARG A 69 -2.99 5.79 -4.02
CA ARG A 69 -1.60 5.89 -4.49
C ARG A 69 -0.94 4.51 -4.49
N HIS A 70 0.04 4.37 -5.38
CA HIS A 70 0.93 3.21 -5.45
C HIS A 70 2.27 3.57 -4.81
N PHE A 71 2.71 2.74 -3.88
CA PHE A 71 3.96 2.90 -3.16
C PHE A 71 4.91 1.80 -3.57
N ARG A 72 6.02 2.19 -4.19
CA ARG A 72 7.12 1.30 -4.56
C ARG A 72 7.81 0.79 -3.30
N THR A 73 7.85 -0.54 -3.10
CA THR A 73 8.42 -1.10 -1.87
C THR A 73 9.92 -0.85 -1.76
N ASP A 74 10.62 -0.75 -2.89
CA ASP A 74 12.03 -0.38 -2.97
C ASP A 74 12.31 1.06 -2.52
N ARG A 75 11.28 1.93 -2.47
CA ARG A 75 11.39 3.32 -2.01
C ARG A 75 10.83 3.55 -0.60
N ILE A 76 10.37 2.49 0.06
CA ILE A 76 9.96 2.54 1.46
C ILE A 76 11.21 2.37 2.32
N GLN A 77 11.63 3.45 3.00
CA GLN A 77 12.75 3.43 3.93
C GLN A 77 12.39 2.78 5.26
N GLN A 78 11.13 2.92 5.67
CA GLN A 78 10.61 2.34 6.90
C GLN A 78 9.10 2.10 6.79
N VAL A 79 8.65 0.97 7.32
CA VAL A 79 7.23 0.71 7.57
C VAL A 79 7.00 0.57 9.07
N THR A 80 5.88 1.11 9.55
CA THR A 80 5.35 0.86 10.89
C THR A 80 3.91 0.41 10.76
N PHE A 81 3.61 -0.77 11.30
CA PHE A 81 2.23 -1.26 11.44
C PHE A 81 1.59 -0.57 12.63
N LEU A 82 0.51 0.17 12.40
CA LEU A 82 -0.16 0.94 13.43
C LEU A 82 -1.12 0.07 14.24
N SER A 83 -1.50 0.52 15.44
CA SER A 83 -2.58 -0.09 16.21
C SER A 83 -3.96 0.24 15.65
N GLU A 84 -4.07 1.30 14.84
CA GLU A 84 -5.33 1.76 14.30
C GLU A 84 -5.82 0.88 13.15
N VAL A 85 -7.10 0.51 13.23
CA VAL A 85 -7.83 -0.17 12.18
C VAL A 85 -8.67 0.86 11.42
N TYR A 86 -8.63 0.84 10.09
CA TYR A 86 -9.51 1.69 9.28
C TYR A 86 -10.91 1.07 9.16
N ALA A 87 -11.95 1.90 9.24
CA ALA A 87 -13.34 1.44 9.29
C ALA A 87 -13.85 0.90 7.94
N ALA A 88 -13.33 1.42 6.84
CA ALA A 88 -13.75 1.04 5.49
C ALA A 88 -13.51 -0.44 5.22
N GLN A 89 -14.43 -1.08 4.50
CA GLN A 89 -14.26 -2.46 4.08
C GLN A 89 -13.25 -2.52 2.93
N THR A 90 -12.39 -3.54 2.94
CA THR A 90 -11.37 -3.72 1.90
C THR A 90 -12.00 -3.87 0.51
N CYS A 91 -13.17 -4.52 0.39
CA CYS A 91 -13.90 -4.65 -0.87
C CYS A 91 -14.39 -3.30 -1.42
N ASP A 92 -14.89 -2.40 -0.56
CA ASP A 92 -15.34 -1.07 -0.95
C ASP A 92 -14.16 -0.21 -1.41
N LEU A 93 -13.05 -0.26 -0.68
CA LEU A 93 -11.83 0.46 -1.07
C LEU A 93 -11.26 -0.08 -2.39
N LEU A 94 -11.28 -1.40 -2.61
CA LEU A 94 -10.86 -2.00 -3.88
C LEU A 94 -11.75 -1.56 -5.05
N ARG A 95 -13.08 -1.48 -4.85
CA ARG A 95 -14.01 -0.98 -5.86
C ARG A 95 -13.74 0.48 -6.18
N ALA A 96 -13.66 1.33 -5.15
CA ALA A 96 -13.37 2.76 -5.30
C ALA A 96 -12.01 3.00 -5.98
N TRP A 97 -11.01 2.18 -5.66
CA TRP A 97 -9.71 2.20 -6.33
C TRP A 97 -9.82 1.86 -7.81
N ARG A 98 -10.52 0.78 -8.19
CA ARG A 98 -10.73 0.39 -9.60
C ARG A 98 -11.42 1.50 -10.40
N GLU A 99 -12.44 2.13 -9.81
CA GLU A 99 -13.14 3.27 -10.41
C GLU A 99 -12.23 4.51 -10.54
N ALA A 100 -11.33 4.74 -9.56
CA ALA A 100 -10.35 5.80 -9.64
C ALA A 100 -9.28 5.56 -10.72
N GLU A 101 -8.78 4.34 -10.86
CA GLU A 101 -7.85 3.95 -11.93
C GLU A 101 -8.51 4.03 -13.30
N ALA A 102 -9.77 3.60 -13.46
CA ALA A 102 -10.46 3.69 -14.74
C ALA A 102 -10.61 5.15 -15.23
N ARG A 103 -10.69 6.11 -14.32
CA ARG A 103 -10.72 7.55 -14.63
C ARG A 103 -9.34 8.11 -14.96
N LYS A 104 -8.30 7.56 -14.34
CA LYS A 104 -6.91 7.95 -14.55
C LYS A 104 -6.34 7.06 -15.65
N ASN A 105 -6.33 7.51 -16.91
CA ASN A 105 -5.68 6.81 -18.03
C ASN A 105 -4.14 6.60 -17.87
N ALA A 106 -3.61 6.64 -16.65
CA ALA A 106 -2.24 6.93 -16.30
C ALA A 106 -1.32 5.71 -16.17
N CYS A 107 -1.83 4.47 -16.15
CA CYS A 107 -0.96 3.29 -16.19
C CYS A 107 -1.65 2.05 -16.78
N GLN A 108 -1.37 1.78 -18.06
CA GLN A 108 -1.87 0.60 -18.80
C GLN A 108 -1.48 -0.73 -18.13
N VAL A 109 -0.40 -0.72 -17.34
CA VAL A 109 0.22 -1.87 -16.68
C VAL A 109 -0.55 -2.34 -15.44
N ILE A 110 -1.08 -1.42 -14.63
CA ILE A 110 -1.84 -1.79 -13.43
C ILE A 110 -3.22 -2.34 -13.81
N ARG A 111 -3.77 -1.88 -14.94
CA ARG A 111 -5.05 -2.37 -15.48
C ARG A 111 -4.98 -3.86 -15.87
N SER A 112 -3.87 -4.35 -16.43
CA SER A 112 -3.75 -5.77 -16.76
C SER A 112 -3.60 -6.64 -15.52
N VAL A 113 -2.81 -6.22 -14.52
CA VAL A 113 -2.61 -7.00 -13.29
C VAL A 113 -3.85 -7.01 -12.38
N ALA A 114 -4.65 -5.93 -12.39
CA ALA A 114 -5.92 -5.89 -11.65
C ALA A 114 -6.98 -6.87 -12.20
N LEU A 115 -6.82 -7.34 -13.44
CA LEU A 115 -7.74 -8.27 -14.12
C LEU A 115 -7.35 -9.75 -13.93
N GLU A 116 -6.10 -10.08 -13.58
CA GLU A 116 -5.58 -11.46 -13.54
C GLU A 116 -5.52 -12.13 -12.15
N GLN A 117 -6.21 -11.61 -11.14
CA GLN A 117 -6.38 -12.29 -9.83
C GLN A 117 -5.09 -12.60 -9.03
N GLU A 118 -4.30 -11.58 -8.67
CA GLU A 118 -3.32 -11.71 -7.56
C GLU A 118 -3.35 -10.52 -6.57
N VAL A 119 -4.54 -9.96 -6.31
CA VAL A 119 -4.75 -9.27 -5.02
C VAL A 119 -4.91 -10.37 -3.97
N LEU A 120 -3.79 -10.99 -3.58
CA LEU A 120 -3.74 -12.09 -2.63
C LEU A 120 -4.20 -11.59 -1.26
N LEU A 121 -5.49 -11.76 -0.96
CA LEU A 121 -6.07 -11.66 0.38
C LEU A 121 -5.48 -12.74 1.28
#